data_AF-A0A950W6M3-F1
#
_entry.id   AF-A0A950W6M3-F1
#
_cell.length_a   1.000
_cell.length_b   1.000
_cell.length_c   1.000
_cell.angle_alpha   90.00
_cell.angle_beta   90.00
_cell.angle_gamma   90.00
#
_symmetry.space_group_name_H-M   'P 1'
#
loop_
_entity.id
_entity.type
_entity.pdbx_description
1 polymer ?
#
loop_
_entity_poly.entity_id
_entity_poly.type
_entity_poly.pdbx_seq_one_letter_code
_entity_poly.pdbx_strand_id
1 'polypeptide(L)'
;TIFHSILGLGIGSLLAIVLERVVIYLLSLHGLSLPGVLVGASHLVFIGVLFGCIMHIAADALTQGGVPLLWPDRRRFGFPPDPKMRFRTGTWPEFVIVWTFMILVAIGIWESIIVV
;
A
#
# COMPACT_ATOMS: atom_id res chain seq x y z
N THR A 1 13.24 -3.23 6.87
CA THR A 1 12.23 -3.75 7.83
C THR A 1 11.35 -4.73 7.08
N ILE A 2 10.71 -5.70 7.75
CA ILE A 2 9.89 -6.73 7.07
C ILE A 2 8.81 -6.05 6.19
N PHE A 3 8.16 -5.00 6.69
CA PHE A 3 7.08 -4.29 5.98
C PHE A 3 7.53 -3.48 4.73
N HIS A 4 8.84 -3.28 4.50
CA HIS A 4 9.37 -2.65 3.29
C HIS A 4 9.90 -3.70 2.29
N SER A 5 9.54 -4.96 2.48
CA SER A 5 9.89 -6.06 1.58
C SER A 5 8.66 -6.58 0.88
N ILE A 6 8.86 -7.13 -0.32
CA ILE A 6 7.78 -7.78 -1.10
C ILE A 6 7.19 -8.94 -0.29
N LEU A 7 8.05 -9.67 0.41
CA LEU A 7 7.66 -10.77 1.28
C LEU A 7 6.77 -10.29 2.44
N GLY A 8 7.14 -9.21 3.12
CA GLY A 8 6.32 -8.66 4.21
C GLY A 8 4.99 -8.10 3.73
N LEU A 9 4.97 -7.43 2.57
CA LEU A 9 3.74 -6.96 1.95
C LEU A 9 2.82 -8.13 1.57
N GLY A 10 3.38 -9.20 0.99
CA GLY A 10 2.65 -10.40 0.63
C GLY A 10 2.08 -11.15 1.85
N ILE A 11 2.88 -11.35 2.90
CA ILE A 11 2.43 -11.99 4.14
C ILE A 11 1.36 -11.14 4.84
N GLY A 12 1.56 -9.82 4.93
CA GLY A 12 0.57 -8.92 5.53
C GLY A 12 -0.75 -8.91 4.76
N SER A 13 -0.68 -8.91 3.43
CA SER A 13 -1.85 -9.00 2.54
C SER A 13 -2.60 -10.31 2.70
N LEU A 14 -1.86 -11.43 2.72
CA LEU A 14 -2.45 -12.76 2.93
C LEU A 14 -3.13 -12.85 4.29
N LEU A 15 -2.48 -12.37 5.34
CA LEU A 15 -3.03 -12.36 6.70
C LEU A 15 -4.32 -11.55 6.76
N ALA A 16 -4.34 -10.35 6.15
CA ALA A 16 -5.52 -9.49 6.11
C ALA A 16 -6.70 -10.18 5.40
N ILE A 17 -6.46 -10.77 4.21
CA ILE A 17 -7.50 -11.48 3.44
C ILE A 17 -8.01 -12.70 4.20
N VAL A 18 -7.10 -13.51 4.77
CA VAL A 18 -7.50 -14.70 5.54
C VAL A 18 -8.31 -14.31 6.76
N LEU A 19 -7.88 -13.29 7.50
CA LEU A 19 -8.61 -12.79 8.66
C LEU A 19 -10.01 -12.31 8.28
N GLU A 20 -10.14 -11.52 7.21
CA GLU A 20 -11.42 -11.05 6.69
C GLU A 20 -12.36 -12.23 6.39
N ARG A 21 -11.87 -13.24 5.66
CA ARG A 21 -12.67 -14.42 5.29
C ARG A 21 -13.07 -15.26 6.49
N VAL A 22 -12.17 -15.45 7.45
CA VAL A 22 -12.47 -16.20 8.69
C VAL A 22 -13.54 -15.47 9.50
N VAL A 23 -13.44 -14.14 9.65
CA VAL A 23 -14.43 -13.36 10.38
C VAL A 23 -15.80 -13.42 9.71
N ILE A 24 -15.87 -13.25 8.39
CA ILE A 24 -17.13 -13.36 7.63
C ILE A 24 -17.74 -14.75 7.79
N TYR A 25 -16.92 -15.81 7.70
CA TYR A 25 -17.38 -17.19 7.88
C TYR A 25 -17.97 -17.42 9.27
N LEU A 26 -17.27 -17.02 10.33
CA LEU A 26 -17.75 -17.15 11.71
C LEU A 26 -19.06 -16.38 11.92
N LEU A 27 -19.15 -15.14 11.44
CA LEU A 27 -20.38 -14.34 11.52
C LEU A 27 -21.56 -15.02 10.80
N SER A 28 -21.30 -15.64 9.64
CA SER A 28 -22.31 -16.41 8.91
C SER A 28 -22.80 -17.63 9.69
N LEU A 29 -21.92 -18.34 10.41
CA LEU A 29 -22.33 -19.48 11.25
C LEU A 29 -23.27 -19.06 12.40
N HIS A 30 -23.11 -17.83 12.89
CA HIS A 30 -23.94 -17.27 13.95
C HIS A 30 -25.20 -16.55 13.44
N GLY A 31 -25.49 -16.61 12.13
CA GLY A 31 -26.64 -15.92 11.52
C GLY A 31 -26.50 -14.39 11.46
N LEU A 32 -25.29 -13.86 11.70
CA LEU A 32 -24.99 -12.42 11.71
C LEU A 32 -24.57 -11.93 10.31
N SER A 33 -25.49 -12.02 9.35
CA SER A 33 -25.22 -11.67 7.94
C SER A 33 -24.90 -10.18 7.73
N LEU A 34 -25.59 -9.28 8.44
CA LEU A 34 -25.39 -7.83 8.31
C LEU A 34 -23.97 -7.38 8.78
N PRO A 35 -23.48 -7.78 9.97
CA PRO A 35 -22.08 -7.59 10.32
C PRO A 35 -21.09 -8.20 9.32
N GLY A 36 -21.43 -9.37 8.74
CA GLY A 36 -20.59 -10.01 7.71
C GLY A 36 -20.42 -9.16 6.45
N VAL A 37 -21.50 -8.51 5.99
CA VAL A 37 -21.43 -7.59 4.83
C VAL A 37 -20.57 -6.36 5.15
N LEU A 38 -20.71 -5.79 6.35
CA LEU A 38 -19.90 -4.65 6.78
C LEU A 38 -18.40 -5.00 6.85
N VAL A 39 -18.07 -6.18 7.37
CA VAL A 39 -16.68 -6.68 7.35
C VAL A 39 -16.19 -6.88 5.92
N GLY A 40 -17.00 -7.43 5.02
CA GLY A 40 -16.64 -7.56 3.61
C GLY A 40 -16.36 -6.22 2.91
N ALA A 41 -17.02 -5.14 3.33
CA ALA A 41 -16.72 -3.80 2.79
C ALA A 41 -15.31 -3.30 3.17
N SER A 42 -14.70 -3.83 4.24
CA SER A 42 -13.33 -3.48 4.63
C SER A 42 -12.29 -3.86 3.57
N HIS A 43 -12.63 -4.76 2.64
CA HIS A 43 -11.78 -5.11 1.51
C HIS A 43 -11.39 -3.89 0.65
N LEU A 44 -12.30 -2.92 0.50
CA LEU A 44 -12.03 -1.68 -0.23
C LEU A 44 -10.95 -0.84 0.47
N VAL A 45 -11.03 -0.74 1.80
CA VAL A 45 -10.03 -0.06 2.62
C VAL A 45 -8.68 -0.78 2.50
N PHE A 46 -8.69 -2.11 2.55
CA PHE A 46 -7.49 -2.92 2.38
C PHE A 46 -6.80 -2.65 1.04
N ILE A 47 -7.55 -2.64 -0.08
CA ILE A 47 -6.99 -2.35 -1.41
C ILE A 47 -6.39 -0.94 -1.45
N GLY A 48 -7.08 0.06 -0.89
CA GLY A 48 -6.58 1.43 -0.82
C GLY A 48 -5.27 1.55 -0.04
N VAL A 49 -5.20 0.91 1.13
CA VAL A 49 -3.97 0.87 1.95
C VAL A 49 -2.85 0.12 1.24
N LEU A 50 -3.13 -1.04 0.64
CA LEU A 50 -2.16 -1.83 -0.12
C LEU A 50 -1.57 -1.00 -1.28
N PHE A 51 -2.42 -0.31 -2.04
CA PHE A 51 -1.99 0.59 -3.09
C PHE A 51 -1.08 1.71 -2.53
N GLY A 52 -1.49 2.36 -1.43
CA GLY A 52 -0.67 3.37 -0.76
C GLY A 52 0.70 2.84 -0.32
N CYS A 53 0.76 1.62 0.25
CA CYS A 53 2.01 0.97 0.62
C CYS A 53 2.92 0.69 -0.59
N ILE A 54 2.35 0.23 -1.71
CA ILE A 54 3.10 0.00 -2.96
C ILE A 54 3.69 1.31 -3.48
N MET A 55 2.88 2.37 -3.52
CA MET A 55 3.31 3.68 -4.00
C MET A 55 4.37 4.30 -3.09
N HIS A 56 4.23 4.12 -1.78
CA HIS A 56 5.23 4.56 -0.80
C HIS A 56 6.58 3.83 -1.01
N ILE A 57 6.56 2.50 -1.15
CA ILE A 57 7.75 1.71 -1.47
C ILE A 57 8.36 2.13 -2.82
N ALA A 58 7.54 2.42 -3.83
CA ALA A 58 8.01 2.88 -5.12
C ALA A 58 8.71 4.26 -5.01
N ALA A 59 8.13 5.19 -4.24
CA ALA A 59 8.75 6.50 -3.99
C ALA A 59 10.08 6.37 -3.25
N ASP A 60 10.17 5.51 -2.23
CA ASP A 60 11.41 5.25 -1.51
C ASP A 60 12.49 4.65 -2.42
N ALA A 61 12.10 3.82 -3.39
CA ALA A 61 13.03 3.25 -4.37
C ALA A 61 13.65 4.31 -5.29
N LEU A 62 12.98 5.46 -5.48
CA LEU A 62 13.51 6.60 -6.24
C LEU A 62 14.49 7.45 -5.43
N THR A 63 14.61 7.23 -4.12
CA THR A 63 15.53 7.95 -3.24
C THR A 63 16.93 7.31 -3.23
N GLN A 64 17.94 8.10 -2.86
CA GLN A 64 19.30 7.59 -2.60
C GLN A 64 19.34 6.50 -1.51
N GLY A 65 18.35 6.48 -0.61
CA GLY A 65 18.25 5.51 0.47
C GLY A 65 17.93 4.09 0.00
N GLY A 66 17.13 3.97 -1.07
CA GLY A 66 16.63 2.71 -1.62
C GLY A 66 15.78 1.89 -0.63
N VAL A 67 15.27 0.75 -1.10
CA VAL A 67 14.34 -0.12 -0.35
C VAL A 67 14.89 -1.55 -0.22
N PRO A 68 14.83 -2.16 0.97
CA PRO A 68 15.21 -3.56 1.17
C PRO A 68 14.11 -4.53 0.70
N LEU A 69 13.92 -4.63 -0.63
CA LEU A 69 12.85 -5.43 -1.24
C LEU A 69 12.94 -6.93 -0.95
N LEU A 70 14.16 -7.47 -0.83
CA LEU A 70 14.45 -8.91 -0.71
C LEU A 70 14.80 -9.36 0.71
N TRP A 71 14.10 -8.84 1.73
CA TRP A 71 14.28 -9.31 3.11
C TRP A 71 14.22 -10.87 3.18
N PRO A 72 15.14 -11.55 3.90
CA PRO A 72 16.07 -11.04 4.90
C PRO A 72 17.39 -10.48 4.35
N ASP A 73 17.63 -10.55 3.04
CA ASP A 73 18.78 -9.89 2.45
C ASP A 73 18.65 -8.36 2.64
N ARG A 74 19.74 -7.74 3.10
CA ARG A 74 19.80 -6.31 3.44
C ARG A 74 20.14 -5.44 2.24
N ARG A 75 20.32 -6.04 1.05
CA ARG A 75 20.52 -5.31 -0.21
C ARG A 75 19.37 -4.33 -0.45
N ARG A 76 19.72 -3.09 -0.77
CA ARG A 76 18.76 -2.03 -1.06
C ARG A 76 18.66 -1.83 -2.57
N PHE A 77 17.45 -1.92 -3.06
CA PHE A 77 17.10 -1.71 -4.44
C PHE A 77 16.59 -0.29 -4.62
N GLY A 78 16.91 0.31 -5.76
CA GLY A 78 16.33 1.59 -6.13
C GLY A 78 16.40 1.78 -7.63
N PHE A 79 15.63 2.74 -8.11
CA PHE A 79 15.48 3.05 -9.51
C PHE A 79 15.69 4.56 -9.71
N PRO A 80 16.59 5.01 -10.61
CA PRO A 80 17.53 4.24 -11.45
C PRO A 80 18.61 3.48 -10.65
N PRO A 81 19.30 2.48 -11.21
CA PRO A 81 20.30 1.68 -10.46
C PRO A 81 21.46 2.50 -9.88
N ASP A 82 21.86 3.58 -10.55
CA ASP A 82 22.89 4.50 -10.04
C ASP A 82 22.29 5.44 -8.97
N PRO A 83 22.77 5.41 -7.71
CA PRO A 83 22.31 6.31 -6.65
C PRO A 83 22.50 7.80 -6.98
N LYS A 84 23.43 8.17 -7.86
CA LYS A 84 23.67 9.58 -8.22
C LYS A 84 22.52 10.19 -9.02
N MET A 85 21.72 9.35 -9.70
CA MET A 85 20.55 9.77 -10.46
C MET A 85 19.29 9.88 -9.59
N ARG A 86 19.37 9.48 -8.32
CA ARG A 86 18.26 9.49 -7.37
C ARG A 86 18.22 10.77 -6.56
N PHE A 87 17.02 11.19 -6.17
CA PHE A 87 16.86 12.36 -5.30
C PHE A 87 17.12 12.01 -3.83
N ARG A 88 17.43 13.04 -3.04
CA ARG A 88 17.65 12.89 -1.59
C ARG A 88 16.34 13.06 -0.85
N THR A 89 16.19 12.35 0.26
CA THR A 89 15.07 12.57 1.16
C THR A 89 15.11 14.00 1.72
N GLY A 90 13.94 14.59 1.92
CA GLY A 90 13.74 15.97 2.37
C GLY A 90 14.03 17.04 1.32
N THR A 91 14.28 16.66 0.05
CA THR A 91 14.48 17.63 -1.03
C THR A 91 13.19 17.93 -1.79
N TRP A 92 13.13 19.07 -2.48
CA TRP A 92 11.94 19.52 -3.22
C TRP A 92 11.32 18.46 -4.17
N PRO A 93 12.07 17.55 -4.86
CA PRO A 93 11.47 16.54 -5.71
C PRO A 93 10.57 15.56 -4.94
N GLU A 94 10.89 15.28 -3.68
CA GLU A 94 10.05 14.43 -2.82
C GLU A 94 8.68 15.07 -2.62
N PHE A 95 8.66 16.36 -2.27
CA PHE A 95 7.40 17.10 -2.10
C PHE A 95 6.58 17.11 -3.39
N VAL A 96 7.21 17.31 -4.55
CA VAL A 96 6.50 17.27 -5.83
C VAL A 96 5.85 15.92 -6.07
N ILE A 97 6.56 14.82 -5.82
CA ILE A 97 6.02 13.47 -5.99
C ILE A 97 4.84 13.23 -5.03
N VAL A 98 5.02 13.54 -3.74
CA VAL A 98 3.98 13.36 -2.71
C VAL A 98 2.73 14.17 -3.04
N TRP A 99 2.88 15.46 -3.32
CA TRP A 99 1.75 16.34 -3.64
C TRP A 99 1.06 15.92 -4.94
N THR A 100 1.81 15.48 -5.95
CA THR A 100 1.22 14.95 -7.20
C THR A 100 0.33 13.75 -6.90
N PHE A 101 0.79 12.77 -6.12
CA PHE A 101 -0.05 11.62 -5.77
C PHE A 101 -1.26 11.99 -4.91
N MET A 102 -1.10 12.91 -3.95
CA MET A 102 -2.24 13.39 -3.14
C MET A 102 -3.31 14.06 -4.01
N ILE A 103 -2.89 14.90 -4.96
CA ILE A 103 -3.81 15.57 -5.90
C ILE A 103 -4.49 14.55 -6.81
N LEU A 104 -3.74 13.59 -7.37
CA LEU A 104 -4.30 12.55 -8.24
C LEU A 104 -5.35 11.68 -7.50
N VAL A 105 -5.08 11.32 -6.25
CA VAL A 105 -6.04 10.59 -5.41
C VAL A 105 -7.27 11.47 -5.13
N ALA A 106 -7.08 12.75 -4.79
CA ALA A 106 -8.19 13.68 -4.55
C ALA A 106 -9.08 13.85 -5.80
N ILE A 107 -8.47 13.97 -6.99
CA ILE A 107 -9.20 14.00 -8.28
C ILE A 107 -9.94 12.69 -8.49
N GLY A 108 -9.31 11.53 -8.26
CA GLY A 108 -9.97 10.24 -8.40
C GLY A 108 -11.19 10.09 -7.48
N ILE A 109 -11.09 10.57 -6.23
CA ILE A 109 -12.24 10.62 -5.30
C ILE A 109 -13.32 11.55 -5.84
N TRP A 110 -12.95 12.74 -6.31
CA TRP A 110 -13.88 13.71 -6.88
C TRP A 110 -14.66 13.15 -8.08
N GLU A 111 -13.96 12.52 -9.04
CA GLU A 111 -14.58 11.86 -10.19
C GLU A 111 -15.52 10.72 -9.76
N SER A 112 -15.15 9.95 -8.73
CA SER A 112 -16.00 8.89 -8.19
C SER A 112 -17.32 9.39 -7.59
N ILE A 113 -17.38 10.65 -7.16
CA ILE A 113 -18.60 11.27 -6.61
C ILE A 113 -19.48 11.81 -7.75
N ILE A 114 -18.89 12.30 -8.84
CA ILE A 114 -19.62 12.89 -9.97
C ILE A 114 -20.26 11.83 -10.87
N VAL A 115 -19.58 10.69 -11.04
CA VAL A 115 -19.99 9.62 -11.96
C VAL A 115 -21.05 8.67 -11.34
N VAL A 116 -21.26 8.74 -10.02
CA VAL A 116 -22.31 8.01 -9.28
C VAL A 116 -23.60 8.81 -9.26
#